data_AF-A0A508WXY1-F1
#
_entry.id   AF-A0A508WXY1-F1
#
_cell.length_a   1.000
_cell.length_b   1.000
_cell.length_c   1.000
_cell.angle_alpha   90.00
_cell.angle_beta   90.00
_cell.angle_gamma   90.00
#
_symmetry.space_group_name_H-M   'P 1'
#
loop_
_entity.id
_entity.type
_entity.pdbx_description
1 polymer ?
#
loop_
_entity_poly.entity_id
_entity_poly.type
_entity_poly.pdbx_seq_one_letter_code
_entity_poly.pdbx_strand_id
1 'polypeptide(L)'
;MGKFLEFLGGTIVIGTLALLAMTLVPTPDVKTLVAVLPWAFPAIASGLILVAFGAMLGHLAAIRSAADRQADIFQQLLDRRSTAKKE
;
A
#
# COMPACT_ATOMS: atom_id res chain seq x y z
N MET A 1 0.30 -6.87 -5.36
CA MET A 1 -0.89 -6.16 -4.82
C MET A 1 -0.53 -4.89 -4.07
N GLY A 2 0.48 -4.88 -3.18
CA GLY A 2 0.91 -3.66 -2.48
C GLY A 2 1.21 -2.46 -3.41
N LYS A 3 1.99 -2.69 -4.47
CA LYS A 3 2.29 -1.71 -5.52
C LYS A 3 1.06 -1.13 -6.24
N PHE A 4 -0.02 -1.90 -6.34
CA PHE A 4 -1.26 -1.44 -6.95
C PHE A 4 -2.03 -0.51 -6.01
N LEU A 5 -2.11 -0.83 -4.72
CA LEU A 5 -2.70 0.06 -3.70
C LEU A 5 -1.92 1.36 -3.56
N GLU A 6 -0.59 1.27 -3.62
CA GLU A 6 0.29 2.43 -3.61
C GLU A 6 0.04 3.35 -4.80
N PHE A 7 -0.02 2.77 -6.01
CA PHE A 7 -0.33 3.52 -7.22
C PHE A 7 -1.75 4.14 -7.19
N LEU A 8 -2.75 3.36 -6.77
CA LEU A 8 -4.14 3.80 -6.72
C LEU A 8 -4.34 4.93 -5.69
N GLY A 9 -3.80 4.75 -4.48
CA GLY A 9 -3.84 5.77 -3.44
C GLY A 9 -3.12 7.05 -3.87
N GLY A 10 -1.93 6.92 -4.47
CA GLY A 10 -1.18 8.06 -5.02
C GLY A 10 -1.94 8.80 -6.11
N THR A 11 -2.59 8.06 -7.01
CA THR A 11 -3.42 8.63 -8.09
C THR A 11 -4.62 9.40 -7.53
N ILE A 12 -5.28 8.89 -6.48
CA ILE A 12 -6.38 9.59 -5.81
C ILE A 12 -5.90 10.90 -5.18
N VAL A 13 -4.76 10.88 -4.48
CA VAL A 13 -4.20 12.09 -3.85
C VAL A 13 -3.82 13.13 -4.90
N ILE A 14 -3.04 12.73 -5.91
CA ILE A 14 -2.59 13.65 -6.98
C ILE A 14 -3.79 14.19 -7.76
N GLY A 15 -4.75 13.33 -8.12
CA GLY A 15 -5.97 13.73 -8.82
C GLY A 15 -6.81 14.72 -8.02
N THR A 16 -6.96 14.48 -6.71
CA THR A 16 -7.69 15.39 -5.82
C THR A 16 -6.99 16.74 -5.70
N LEU A 17 -5.66 16.75 -5.58
CA LEU A 17 -4.87 17.99 -5.53
C LEU A 17 -4.94 18.76 -6.86
N ALA A 18 -4.91 18.06 -8.00
CA ALA A 18 -5.05 18.68 -9.32
C ALA A 18 -6.44 19.32 -9.48
N LEU A 19 -7.52 18.63 -9.08
CA LEU A 19 -8.87 19.17 -9.09
C LEU A 19 -9.01 20.39 -8.16
N LEU A 20 -8.39 20.33 -6.97
CA LEU A 20 -8.34 21.48 -6.07
C LEU A 20 -7.62 22.67 -6.72
N ALA A 21 -6.48 22.45 -7.36
CA ALA A 21 -5.75 23.51 -8.04
C ALA A 21 -6.61 24.11 -9.18
N MET A 22 -7.25 23.29 -10.01
CA MET A 22 -8.11 23.77 -11.10
C MET A 22 -9.31 24.59 -10.61
N THR A 23 -9.82 24.28 -9.41
CA THR A 23 -10.99 24.96 -8.84
C THR A 23 -10.63 26.21 -8.03
N LEU A 24 -9.49 26.22 -7.34
CA LEU A 24 -9.07 27.35 -6.49
C LEU A 24 -8.12 28.36 -7.17
N VAL A 25 -7.30 27.96 -8.14
CA VAL A 25 -6.36 28.87 -8.81
C VAL A 25 -7.04 30.02 -9.55
N PRO A 26 -8.16 29.81 -10.28
CA PRO A 26 -8.81 30.91 -11.00
C PRO A 26 -9.41 31.98 -10.09
N THR A 27 -9.87 31.60 -8.89
CA THR A 27 -10.45 32.53 -7.92
C THR A 27 -10.27 31.97 -6.51
N PRO A 28 -9.17 32.33 -5.82
CA PRO A 28 -8.91 31.84 -4.48
C PRO A 28 -9.88 32.54 -3.51
N ASP A 29 -11.00 31.89 -3.25
CA ASP A 29 -12.02 32.33 -2.31
C ASP A 29 -12.21 31.32 -1.18
N VAL A 30 -12.36 31.83 0.05
CA VAL A 30 -12.54 31.04 1.27
C VAL A 30 -13.85 30.26 1.22
N LYS A 31 -14.92 30.81 0.61
CA LYS A 31 -16.18 30.07 0.46
C LYS A 31 -16.01 28.83 -0.40
N THR A 32 -15.30 28.94 -1.52
CA THR A 32 -15.01 27.79 -2.40
C THR A 32 -14.17 26.75 -1.67
N LEU A 33 -13.15 27.17 -0.91
CA LEU A 33 -12.36 26.25 -0.10
C LEU A 33 -13.23 25.48 0.91
N VAL A 34 -14.08 26.18 1.66
CA VAL A 34 -14.99 25.56 2.65
C VAL A 34 -16.00 24.62 2.00
N ALA A 35 -16.46 24.92 0.78
CA ALA A 35 -17.39 24.07 0.05
C ALA A 35 -16.73 22.76 -0.44
N VAL A 36 -15.43 22.80 -0.75
CA VAL A 36 -14.69 21.67 -1.34
C VAL A 36 -14.04 20.79 -0.26
N LEU A 37 -13.76 21.37 0.91
CA LEU A 37 -13.09 20.69 2.03
C LEU A 37 -13.77 19.38 2.51
N PRO A 38 -15.12 19.28 2.63
CA PRO A 38 -15.79 18.09 3.15
C PRO A 38 -15.56 16.82 2.34
N TRP A 39 -15.25 16.94 1.04
CA TRP A 39 -14.96 15.80 0.18
C TRP A 39 -13.48 15.66 -0.13
N ALA A 40 -12.76 16.77 -0.30
CA ALA A 40 -11.33 16.74 -0.63
C ALA A 40 -10.49 16.18 0.53
N PHE A 41 -10.83 16.55 1.77
CA PHE A 41 -10.14 16.04 2.95
C PHE A 41 -10.22 14.51 3.08
N PRO A 42 -11.43 13.87 3.09
CA PRO A 42 -11.50 12.42 3.16
C PRO A 42 -10.92 11.73 1.91
N ALA A 43 -10.98 12.34 0.73
CA ALA A 43 -10.34 11.79 -0.48
C ALA A 43 -8.81 11.72 -0.34
N ILE A 44 -8.17 12.79 0.14
CA ILE A 44 -6.72 12.80 0.40
C ILE A 44 -6.37 11.83 1.53
N ALA A 45 -7.11 11.86 2.64
CA ALA A 45 -6.85 10.99 3.78
C ALA A 45 -6.96 9.50 3.40
N SER A 46 -8.02 9.11 2.70
CA SER A 46 -8.21 7.74 2.22
C SER A 46 -7.15 7.33 1.19
N GLY A 47 -6.78 8.23 0.28
CA GLY A 47 -5.69 8.01 -0.67
C GLY A 47 -4.35 7.74 0.03
N LEU A 48 -4.01 8.53 1.05
CA LEU A 48 -2.79 8.32 1.87
C LEU A 48 -2.83 6.99 2.63
N ILE A 49 -4.00 6.64 3.19
CA ILE A 49 -4.20 5.35 3.86
C ILE A 49 -3.96 4.20 2.88
N LEU A 50 -4.52 4.27 1.66
CA LEU A 50 -4.29 3.26 0.60
C LEU A 50 -2.80 3.13 0.27
N VAL A 51 -2.07 4.24 0.16
CA VAL A 51 -0.62 4.22 -0.07
C VAL A 51 0.10 3.48 1.05
N ALA A 52 -0.19 3.83 2.31
CA ALA A 52 0.43 3.20 3.48
C ALA A 52 0.12 1.69 3.54
N PHE A 53 -1.13 1.29 3.28
CA PHE A 53 -1.51 -0.12 3.20
C PHE A 53 -0.79 -0.85 2.06
N GLY A 54 -0.63 -0.19 0.90
CA GLY A 54 0.14 -0.73 -0.23
C GLY A 54 1.58 -1.06 0.17
N ALA A 55 2.26 -0.13 0.85
CA ALA A 55 3.60 -0.34 1.36
C ALA A 55 3.66 -1.46 2.42
N MET A 56 2.71 -1.48 3.36
CA MET A 56 2.64 -2.50 4.40
C MET A 56 2.46 -3.91 3.83
N LEU A 57 1.61 -4.08 2.80
CA LEU A 57 1.47 -5.37 2.10
C LEU A 57 2.76 -5.80 1.40
N GLY A 58 3.55 -4.85 0.90
CA GLY A 58 4.89 -5.13 0.37
C GLY A 58 5.79 -5.76 1.44
N HIS A 59 5.78 -5.20 2.65
CA HIS A 59 6.53 -5.75 3.79
C HIS A 59 6.02 -7.14 4.22
N LEU A 60 4.70 -7.34 4.32
CA LEU A 60 4.14 -8.66 4.67
C LEU A 60 4.50 -9.73 3.63
N ALA A 61 4.48 -9.38 2.34
CA ALA A 61 4.86 -10.31 1.28
C ALA A 61 6.33 -10.73 1.39
N ALA A 62 7.22 -9.78 1.75
CA ALA A 62 8.62 -10.10 2.00
C ALA A 62 8.79 -11.03 3.20
N ILE A 63 8.08 -10.77 4.31
CA ILE A 63 8.10 -11.65 5.49
C ILE A 63 7.61 -13.05 5.14
N ARG A 64 6.50 -13.16 4.40
CA ARG A 64 5.98 -14.45 3.95
C ARG A 64 7.00 -15.21 3.11
N SER A 65 7.66 -14.54 2.16
CA SER A 65 8.69 -15.17 1.32
C SER A 65 9.89 -15.67 2.14
N ALA A 66 10.26 -14.97 3.21
CA ALA A 66 11.32 -15.39 4.11
C ALA A 66 10.89 -16.60 4.95
N ALA A 67 9.65 -16.60 5.44
CA ALA A 67 9.08 -17.73 6.18
C ALA A 67 8.96 -18.99 5.30
N ASP A 68 8.53 -18.85 4.05
CA ASP A 68 8.44 -19.97 3.09
C ASP A 68 9.83 -20.58 2.83
N ARG A 69 10.87 -19.74 2.70
CA ARG A 69 12.27 -20.23 2.59
C ARG A 69 12.75 -20.95 3.84
N GLN A 70 12.38 -20.48 5.02
CA GLN A 70 12.73 -21.16 6.28
C GLN A 70 12.04 -22.52 6.40
N ALA A 71 10.77 -22.61 5.99
CA ALA A 71 10.02 -23.87 5.98
C ALA A 71 10.66 -24.89 5.03
N ASP A 72 11.08 -24.46 3.84
CA ASP A 72 11.77 -25.32 2.86
C ASP A 72 13.10 -25.87 3.41
N ILE A 73 13.93 -25.03 4.03
CA ILE A 73 15.17 -25.47 4.67
C ILE A 73 14.89 -26.51 5.78
N PHE A 74 13.84 -26.29 6.58
CA PHE A 74 13.44 -27.23 7.64
C PHE A 74 13.01 -28.59 7.07
N GLN A 75 12.26 -28.59 5.95
CA GLN A 75 11.88 -29.82 5.26
C GLN A 75 13.10 -30.56 4.73
N GLN A 76 14.04 -29.86 4.09
CA GLN A 76 15.28 -30.47 3.60
C GLN A 76 16.12 -31.11 4.72
N LEU A 77 16.15 -30.52 5.91
CA LEU A 77 16.83 -31.10 7.08
C LEU A 77 16.11 -32.36 7.60
N LEU A 78 14.78 -32.37 7.60
CA LEU A 78 13.98 -33.53 7.99
C LEU A 78 14.15 -34.70 7.00
N ASP A 79 14.17 -34.43 5.71
CA ASP A 79 14.35 -35.45 4.66
C ASP A 79 15.77 -36.04 4.68
N ARG A 80 16.80 -35.22 4.92
CA ARG A 80 18.16 -35.74 5.14
C ARG A 80 18.23 -36.64 6.37
N ARG A 81 17.56 -36.27 7.46
CA ARG A 81 17.55 -37.07 8.70
C ARG A 81 16.74 -38.37 8.53
N SER A 82 15.68 -38.37 7.73
CA SER A 82 14.87 -39.56 7.48
C SER A 82 15.61 -40.58 6.60
N THR A 83 16.42 -40.09 5.65
CA THR A 83 17.26 -40.92 4.78
C THR A 83 18.37 -41.61 5.57
N ALA A 84 19.03 -40.89 6.50
CA ALA A 84 20.08 -41.45 7.36
C ALA A 84 19.60 -42.51 8.38
N LYS A 85 18.29 -42.70 8.57
CA LYS A 85 17.71 -43.73 9.46
C LYS A 85 17.30 -45.01 8.72
N LYS A 86 17.36 -45.02 7.38
CA LYS A 86 16.98 -46.17 6.54
C LYS A 86 18.17 -47.01 6.06
N GLU A 87 19.40 -46.56 6.32
CA GLU A 87 20.62 -47.38 6.27
C GLU A 87 20.92 -47.96 7.66
#